data_AF-W7BFB2-F1
#
_entry.id   AF-W7BFB2-F1
#
_cell.length_a   1.000
_cell.length_b   1.000
_cell.length_c   1.000
_cell.angle_alpha   90.00
_cell.angle_beta   90.00
_cell.angle_gamma   90.00
#
_symmetry.space_group_name_H-M   'P 1'
#
loop_
_entity.id
_entity.type
_entity.pdbx_description
1 polymer ?
#
loop_
_entity_poly.entity_id
_entity_poly.type
_entity_poly.pdbx_seq_one_letter_code
_entity_poly.pdbx_strand_id
1 'polypeptide(L)'
;MTNAEDMKESYQATTFKLAGSGARNVGVLKEALQNVDGQLASDMYGSGEVIEKFEQKMARILGERSGGLFSKWYNGAANCLTYLVRSTQQSASRISSACAP
;
A
#
# COMPACT_ATOMS: atom_id res chain seq x y z
N MET A 1 -8.17 32.13 21.88
CA MET A 1 -7.81 30.70 21.70
C MET A 1 -9.08 29.88 21.78
N THR A 2 -9.26 28.88 20.93
CA THR A 2 -10.44 28.02 20.91
C THR A 2 -10.13 26.70 21.61
N ASN A 3 -11.11 26.09 22.29
CA ASN A 3 -10.93 24.85 23.04
C ASN A 3 -10.29 23.69 22.23
N ALA A 4 -10.41 23.71 20.91
CA ALA A 4 -9.84 22.70 20.03
C ALA A 4 -8.31 22.82 19.90
N GLU A 5 -7.76 24.04 19.83
CA GLU A 5 -6.30 24.23 19.80
C GLU A 5 -5.69 23.91 21.17
N ASP A 6 -6.34 24.32 22.27
CA ASP A 6 -5.87 24.00 23.63
C ASP A 6 -5.82 22.48 23.89
N MET A 7 -6.82 21.73 23.40
CA MET A 7 -6.83 20.26 23.50
C MET A 7 -5.71 19.63 22.67
N LYS A 8 -5.43 20.17 21.48
CA LYS A 8 -4.37 19.68 20.61
C LYS A 8 -2.98 19.97 21.19
N GLU A 9 -2.76 21.17 21.72
CA GLU A 9 -1.50 21.56 22.35
C GLU A 9 -1.22 20.74 23.61
N SER A 10 -2.22 20.62 24.50
CA SER A 10 -2.11 19.80 25.71
C SER A 10 -1.85 18.32 25.39
N TYR A 11 -2.53 17.76 24.39
CA TYR A 11 -2.27 16.40 23.92
C TYR A 11 -0.86 16.26 23.33
N GLN A 12 -0.39 17.23 22.54
CA GLN A 12 0.94 17.18 21.93
C GLN A 12 2.06 17.24 22.98
N ALA A 13 1.88 18.01 24.05
CA ALA A 13 2.83 18.18 25.15
C ALA A 13 2.94 16.98 26.10
N THR A 14 2.04 15.99 26.02
CA THR A 14 2.11 14.79 26.85
C THR A 14 3.36 13.95 26.56
N THR A 15 4.03 13.50 27.62
CA THR A 15 5.20 12.60 27.54
C THR A 15 4.82 11.21 27.03
N PHE A 16 3.63 10.72 27.42
CA PHE A 16 3.13 9.40 27.04
C PHE A 16 1.77 9.53 26.37
N LYS A 17 1.63 8.92 25.20
CA LYS A 17 0.39 8.90 24.42
C LYS A 17 -0.15 7.48 24.41
N LEU A 18 -1.44 7.33 24.74
CA LEU A 18 -2.11 6.03 24.76
C LEU A 18 -2.31 5.45 23.36
N ALA A 19 -2.41 6.30 22.33
CA ALA A 19 -2.68 5.92 20.96
C ALA A 19 -1.54 6.34 20.02
N GLY A 20 -1.31 5.53 18.97
CA GLY A 20 -0.34 5.78 17.91
C GLY A 20 1.02 5.10 18.10
N SER A 21 1.91 5.25 17.12
CA SER A 21 3.23 4.60 17.07
C SER A 21 4.37 5.55 17.49
N GLY A 22 4.13 6.41 18.48
CA GLY A 22 5.11 7.42 18.92
C GLY A 22 5.15 8.67 18.04
N ALA A 23 6.21 9.46 18.17
CA ALA A 23 6.34 10.75 17.50
C ALA A 23 6.66 10.59 16.00
N ARG A 24 5.91 11.31 15.15
CA ARG A 24 6.16 11.35 13.70
C ARG A 24 7.25 12.38 13.38
N ASN A 25 8.50 12.02 13.62
CA ASN A 25 9.66 12.86 13.33
C ASN A 25 10.64 12.14 12.40
N VAL A 26 11.66 12.85 11.92
CA VAL A 26 12.70 12.32 11.03
C VAL A 26 13.54 11.21 11.69
N GLY A 27 13.54 11.14 13.02
CA GLY A 27 14.22 10.08 13.78
C GLY A 27 13.70 8.69 13.43
N VAL A 28 12.39 8.54 13.21
CA VAL A 28 11.77 7.26 12.81
C VAL A 28 12.33 6.76 11.48
N LEU A 29 12.54 7.66 10.52
CA LEU A 29 13.15 7.30 9.22
C LEU A 29 14.62 6.93 9.39
N LYS A 30 15.37 7.67 10.22
CA LYS A 30 16.76 7.35 10.52
C LYS A 30 16.88 5.97 11.15
N GLU A 31 16.03 5.66 12.14
CA GLU A 31 15.97 4.36 12.81
C GLU A 31 15.68 3.23 11.83
N ALA A 32 14.69 3.39 10.95
CA ALA A 32 14.36 2.40 9.92
C ALA A 32 15.54 2.11 8.96
N LEU A 33 16.41 3.09 8.71
CA LEU A 33 17.56 2.97 7.82
C LEU A 33 18.88 2.60 8.53
N GLN A 34 18.91 2.49 9.87
CA GLN A 34 20.14 2.23 10.64
C GLN A 34 20.90 0.97 10.19
N ASN A 35 20.17 -0.06 9.74
CA ASN A 35 20.73 -1.34 9.33
C ASN A 35 20.75 -1.53 7.80
N VAL A 36 20.55 -0.46 7.04
CA VAL A 36 20.56 -0.50 5.57
C VAL A 36 21.95 -0.11 5.08
N ASP A 37 22.50 -0.86 4.13
CA ASP A 37 23.78 -0.54 3.50
C ASP A 37 23.66 0.76 2.69
N GLY A 38 24.55 1.72 2.95
CA GLY A 38 24.60 3.00 2.24
C GLY A 38 25.03 2.90 0.77
N GLN A 39 25.54 1.75 0.33
CA GLN A 39 25.85 1.46 -1.08
C GLN A 39 24.74 0.66 -1.78
N LEU A 40 23.63 0.37 -1.08
CA LEU A 40 22.49 -0.32 -1.69
C LEU A 40 21.93 0.50 -2.85
N ALA A 41 21.80 -0.14 -4.01
CA ALA A 41 21.25 0.51 -5.19
C ALA A 41 19.81 0.96 -4.95
N SER A 42 19.52 2.21 -5.33
CA SER A 42 18.14 2.71 -5.31
C SER A 42 17.32 1.99 -6.36
N ASP A 43 16.07 1.66 -6.02
CA ASP A 43 15.09 1.26 -7.01
C ASP A 43 14.83 2.41 -8.00
N MET A 44 14.55 2.08 -9.25
CA MET A 44 14.24 3.02 -10.32
C MET A 44 12.82 2.79 -10.84
N TYR A 45 11.98 3.82 -10.75
CA TYR A 45 10.61 3.82 -11.30
C TYR A 45 9.75 2.59 -10.93
N GLY A 46 9.89 2.09 -9.70
CA GLY A 46 9.13 0.93 -9.22
C GLY A 46 9.68 -0.42 -9.68
N SER A 47 10.92 -0.46 -10.14
CA SER A 47 11.67 -1.68 -10.45
C SER A 47 13.02 -1.63 -9.75
N GLY A 48 13.44 -2.75 -9.16
CA GLY A 48 14.64 -2.79 -8.33
C GLY A 48 14.54 -3.79 -7.20
N GLU A 49 15.70 -4.13 -6.65
CA GLU A 49 15.84 -5.25 -5.71
C GLU A 49 15.06 -5.03 -4.41
N VAL A 50 14.98 -3.80 -3.92
CA VAL A 50 14.37 -3.52 -2.60
C VAL A 50 12.85 -3.59 -2.72
N ILE A 51 12.26 -2.89 -3.68
CA ILE A 51 10.82 -2.89 -3.90
C ILE A 51 10.30 -4.27 -4.29
N GLU A 52 10.98 -5.00 -5.18
CA GLU A 52 10.53 -6.33 -5.63
C GLU A 52 10.58 -7.36 -4.49
N LYS A 53 11.64 -7.36 -3.67
CA LYS A 53 11.71 -8.23 -2.49
C LYS A 53 10.61 -7.92 -1.49
N PHE A 54 10.30 -6.65 -1.29
CA PHE A 54 9.21 -6.23 -0.41
C PHE A 54 7.84 -6.66 -0.95
N GLU A 55 7.58 -6.47 -2.24
CA GLU A 55 6.36 -6.94 -2.93
C GLU A 55 6.17 -8.46 -2.79
N GLN A 56 7.22 -9.24 -3.05
CA GLN A 56 7.16 -10.70 -2.93
C GLN A 56 6.88 -11.14 -1.51
N LYS A 57 7.51 -10.50 -0.51
CA LYS A 57 7.25 -10.77 0.91
C LYS A 57 5.79 -10.49 1.25
N MET A 58 5.26 -9.34 0.84
CA MET A 58 3.88 -8.96 1.10
C MET A 58 2.89 -9.88 0.39
N ALA A 59 3.15 -10.25 -0.87
CA ALA A 59 2.33 -11.21 -1.62
C ALA A 59 2.24 -12.57 -0.91
N ARG A 60 3.34 -13.06 -0.33
CA ARG A 60 3.36 -14.31 0.45
C ARG A 60 2.55 -14.21 1.73
N ILE A 61 2.62 -13.07 2.44
CA ILE A 61 1.86 -12.85 3.68
C ILE A 61 0.36 -12.76 3.40
N LEU A 62 -0.01 -12.08 2.31
CA LEU A 62 -1.40 -11.81 1.95
C LEU A 62 -2.06 -12.94 1.13
N GLY A 63 -1.27 -13.83 0.53
CA GLY A 63 -1.77 -14.95 -0.28
C GLY A 63 -2.19 -14.56 -1.71
N GLU A 64 -1.85 -13.36 -2.18
CA GLU A 64 -2.20 -12.90 -3.52
C GLU A 64 -1.16 -13.24 -4.59
N ARG A 65 -1.60 -13.65 -5.78
CA ARG A 65 -0.72 -13.75 -6.96
C ARG A 65 -0.40 -12.35 -7.48
N SER A 66 0.83 -11.91 -7.24
CA SER A 66 1.49 -10.74 -7.86
C SER A 66 0.77 -9.39 -7.63
N GLY A 67 1.08 -8.78 -6.49
CA GLY A 67 0.71 -7.40 -6.16
C GLY A 67 1.93 -6.48 -6.17
N GLY A 68 2.17 -5.83 -7.32
CA GLY A 68 3.13 -4.72 -7.41
C GLY A 68 2.75 -3.59 -6.45
N LEU A 69 3.73 -3.08 -5.71
CA LEU A 69 3.56 -2.39 -4.44
C LEU A 69 2.75 -1.12 -4.56
N PHE A 70 2.86 -0.40 -5.67
CA PHE A 70 2.22 0.91 -5.83
C PHE A 70 1.66 1.25 -7.22
N SER A 71 1.93 0.48 -8.28
CA SER A 71 1.18 0.66 -9.55
C SER A 71 -0.32 0.30 -9.41
N LYS A 72 -0.66 -0.53 -8.40
CA LYS A 72 -2.04 -0.92 -8.09
C LYS A 72 -2.79 -0.02 -7.12
N TRP A 73 -2.19 0.93 -6.38
CA TRP A 73 -2.93 1.58 -5.27
C TRP A 73 -3.76 2.82 -5.63
N TYR A 74 -3.31 3.72 -6.53
CA TYR A 74 -4.16 4.85 -6.97
C TYR A 74 -5.29 4.44 -7.91
N ASN A 75 -5.15 3.29 -8.58
CA ASN A 75 -6.15 2.72 -9.47
C ASN A 75 -6.70 1.38 -8.94
N GLY A 76 -6.44 1.00 -7.69
CA GLY A 76 -6.74 -0.35 -7.19
C GLY A 76 -8.22 -0.69 -7.23
N ALA A 77 -9.06 0.25 -6.78
CA ALA A 77 -10.50 0.14 -6.90
C ALA A 77 -10.95 0.16 -8.38
N ALA A 78 -10.40 1.04 -9.20
CA ALA A 78 -10.77 1.19 -10.61
C ALA A 78 -10.42 -0.06 -11.45
N ASN A 79 -9.25 -0.65 -11.20
CA ASN A 79 -8.77 -1.82 -11.95
C ASN A 79 -9.50 -3.09 -11.51
N CYS A 80 -9.87 -3.21 -10.22
CA CYS A 80 -10.67 -4.32 -9.72
C CYS A 80 -12.09 -4.33 -10.32
N LEU A 81 -12.75 -3.16 -10.39
CA LEU A 81 -14.03 -2.99 -11.08
C LEU A 81 -13.94 -3.35 -12.57
N THR A 82 -12.88 -2.91 -13.25
CA THR A 82 -12.68 -3.22 -14.67
C THR A 82 -12.45 -4.72 -14.90
N TYR A 83 -11.72 -5.39 -14.00
CA TYR A 83 -11.48 -6.84 -14.06
C TYR A 83 -12.76 -7.63 -13.85
N LEU A 84 -13.58 -7.24 -12.86
CA LEU A 84 -14.88 -7.88 -12.59
C LEU A 84 -15.84 -7.72 -13.78
N VAL A 85 -15.98 -6.51 -14.34
CA VAL A 85 -16.85 -6.26 -15.51
C VAL A 85 -16.39 -7.05 -16.74
N ARG A 86 -15.07 -7.17 -16.97
CA ARG A 86 -14.56 -8.01 -18.08
C ARG A 86 -14.83 -9.49 -17.86
N SER A 87 -14.68 -9.98 -16.62
CA SER A 87 -14.90 -11.39 -16.28
C SER A 87 -16.37 -11.80 -16.47
N THR A 88 -17.33 -10.92 -16.15
CA THR A 88 -18.75 -11.18 -16.35
C THR A 88 -19.13 -11.09 -17.83
N GLN A 89 -18.56 -10.14 -18.57
CA GLN A 89 -18.83 -9.98 -20.01
C GLN A 89 -18.27 -11.14 -20.85
N GLN A 90 -17.09 -11.66 -20.48
CA GLN A 90 -16.46 -12.80 -21.15
C GLN A 90 -17.17 -14.13 -20.81
N SER A 91 -17.82 -14.21 -19.65
CA SER A 91 -18.68 -15.34 -19.29
C SER A 91 -20.01 -15.28 -20.03
N ALA A 92 -20.61 -14.09 -20.17
CA ALA A 92 -21.86 -13.88 -20.90
C ALA A 92 -21.72 -14.17 -22.41
N SER A 93 -20.61 -13.77 -23.05
CA SER A 93 -20.38 -14.04 -24.47
C SER A 93 -20.21 -15.53 -24.78
N ARG A 94 -19.59 -16.30 -23.86
CA ARG A 94 -19.46 -17.76 -23.99
C ARG A 94 -20.80 -18.50 -23.91
N ILE A 95 -21.71 -18.05 -23.05
CA ILE A 95 -23.06 -18.60 -22.95
C ILE A 95 -23.87 -18.27 -24.21
N SER A 96 -23.75 -17.05 -24.74
CA SER A 96 -24.41 -16.64 -25.99
C SER A 96 -23.94 -17.46 -27.19
N SER A 97 -22.65 -17.81 -27.28
CA SER A 97 -22.15 -18.67 -28.36
C SER A 97 -22.53 -20.14 -28.19
N ALA A 98 -22.86 -20.59 -26.97
CA ALA A 98 -23.28 -21.97 -26.69
C ALA A 98 -24.79 -22.20 -26.87
N CYS A 99 -25.60 -21.13 -26.87
CA CYS A 99 -27.05 -21.15 -27.11
C CYS A 99 -27.47 -20.69 -28.51
N ALA A 100 -26.52 -20.40 -29.41
CA ALA A 100 -26.83 -20.14 -30.81
C ALA A 100 -27.16 -21.48 -31.51
N PRO A 101 -28.27 -21.56 -32.29
CA PRO A 101 -28.73 -22.80 -32.93
C PRO A 101 -27.78 -23.31 -34.02
#